data_AF-A0A2M8JU78-F1
#
_entry.id   AF-A0A2M8JU78-F1
#
_cell.length_a   1.000
_cell.length_b   1.000
_cell.length_c   1.000
_cell.angle_alpha   90.00
_cell.angle_beta   90.00
_cell.angle_gamma   90.00
#
_symmetry.space_group_name_H-M   'P 1'
#
loop_
_entity.id
_entity.type
_entity.pdbx_description
1 polymer ?
#
loop_
_entity_poly.entity_id
_entity_poly.type
_entity_poly.pdbx_seq_one_letter_code
_entity_poly.pdbx_strand_id
1 'polypeptide(L)'
;MPHKTGEQFYLDALRMQWKQRDSFATKEILAGNIPSFLLHLVPINVTAVDSTTRKVNRATYYVLPDYLSVGGNNNWARVPLTPMAAQQIADSLDCFLPTRKMVNDIYHAAKVKLVPVPMYSHRDSTITMWQHHLIIEGQRKQRKGLIAGIKKDVVISDLLARSSKTNRVAIYGWHLLNGEPYSQKTLN
;
A
#
# COMPACT_ATOMS: atom_id res chain seq x y z
N MET A 1 6.96 -25.03 6.63
CA MET A 1 6.67 -25.19 5.19
C MET A 1 7.44 -24.12 4.44
N PRO A 2 8.00 -24.39 3.25
CA PRO A 2 8.66 -23.34 2.47
C PRO A 2 7.67 -22.21 2.16
N HIS A 3 8.14 -20.97 2.29
CA HIS A 3 7.34 -19.79 1.97
C HIS A 3 7.00 -19.77 0.47
N LYS A 4 5.75 -19.40 0.13
CA LYS A 4 5.28 -19.33 -1.25
C LYS A 4 5.92 -18.15 -1.98
N THR A 5 6.22 -18.31 -3.26
CA THR A 5 6.61 -17.18 -4.11
C THR A 5 5.40 -16.27 -4.39
N GLY A 6 5.66 -15.05 -4.88
CA GLY A 6 4.59 -14.14 -5.29
C GLY A 6 3.73 -14.72 -6.42
N GLU A 7 4.36 -15.38 -7.39
CA GLU A 7 3.66 -16.09 -8.46
C GLU A 7 2.77 -17.23 -7.92
N GLN A 8 3.31 -18.08 -7.04
CA GLN A 8 2.53 -19.18 -6.46
C GLN A 8 1.35 -18.67 -5.63
N PHE A 9 1.52 -17.57 -4.90
CA PHE A 9 0.43 -16.91 -4.18
C PHE A 9 -0.74 -16.55 -5.11
N TYR A 10 -0.44 -15.93 -6.26
CA TYR A 10 -1.47 -15.54 -7.23
C TYR A 10 -2.09 -16.75 -7.94
N LEU A 11 -1.34 -17.83 -8.19
CA LEU A 11 -1.85 -19.10 -8.72
C LEU A 11 -2.84 -19.76 -7.74
N ASP A 12 -2.47 -19.87 -6.47
CA ASP A 12 -3.33 -20.43 -5.42
C ASP A 12 -4.60 -19.59 -5.21
N ALA A 13 -4.47 -18.26 -5.34
CA ALA A 13 -5.58 -17.32 -5.17
C ALA A 13 -6.49 -17.16 -6.39
N LEU A 14 -6.25 -17.87 -7.51
CA LEU A 14 -6.95 -17.64 -8.79
C LEU A 14 -8.48 -17.65 -8.67
N ARG A 15 -9.02 -18.58 -7.86
CA ARG A 15 -10.46 -18.77 -7.66
C ARG A 15 -10.97 -18.15 -6.36
N MET A 16 -10.10 -17.50 -5.58
CA MET A 16 -10.49 -16.89 -4.32
C MET A 16 -11.25 -15.59 -4.55
N GLN A 17 -12.36 -15.45 -3.85
CA GLN A 17 -13.02 -14.15 -3.72
C GLN A 17 -12.23 -13.24 -2.75
N TRP A 18 -12.56 -11.96 -2.74
CA TRP A 18 -11.81 -10.94 -1.99
C TRP A 18 -11.61 -11.31 -0.51
N LYS A 19 -12.63 -11.83 0.19
CA LYS A 19 -12.50 -12.24 1.61
C LYS A 19 -11.49 -13.37 1.81
N GLN A 20 -11.54 -14.39 0.96
CA GLN A 20 -10.64 -15.54 1.03
C GLN A 20 -9.21 -15.11 0.70
N ARG A 21 -9.05 -14.27 -0.33
CA ARG A 21 -7.75 -13.75 -0.74
C ARG A 21 -7.13 -12.84 0.32
N ASP A 22 -7.91 -11.97 0.96
CA ASP A 22 -7.44 -11.14 2.08
C ASP A 22 -7.01 -12.00 3.25
N SER A 23 -7.83 -13.00 3.64
CA SER A 23 -7.47 -13.92 4.72
C SER A 23 -6.18 -14.70 4.39
N PHE A 24 -6.02 -15.10 3.13
CA PHE A 24 -4.83 -15.80 2.67
C PHE A 24 -3.59 -14.89 2.68
N ALA A 25 -3.72 -13.64 2.20
CA ALA A 25 -2.65 -12.65 2.21
C ALA A 25 -2.21 -12.31 3.63
N THR A 26 -3.16 -12.02 4.53
CA THR A 26 -2.88 -11.73 5.95
C THR A 26 -2.14 -12.90 6.61
N LYS A 27 -2.59 -14.14 6.37
CA LYS A 27 -1.91 -15.33 6.91
C LYS A 27 -0.46 -15.43 6.43
N GLU A 28 -0.22 -15.27 5.12
CA GLU A 28 1.13 -15.38 4.57
C GLU A 28 2.04 -14.23 5.07
N ILE A 29 1.54 -13.00 5.09
CA ILE A 29 2.29 -11.81 5.55
C ILE A 29 2.66 -11.94 7.04
N LEU A 30 1.69 -12.28 7.91
CA LEU A 30 1.94 -12.43 9.35
C LEU A 30 2.78 -13.66 9.69
N ALA A 31 2.83 -14.66 8.81
CA ALA A 31 3.77 -15.77 8.90
C ALA A 31 5.19 -15.40 8.43
N GLY A 32 5.44 -14.15 8.04
CA GLY A 32 6.74 -13.68 7.57
C GLY A 32 7.04 -13.99 6.11
N ASN A 33 6.05 -14.40 5.31
CA ASN A 33 6.22 -14.59 3.86
C ASN A 33 6.21 -13.23 3.14
N ILE A 34 7.21 -12.40 3.41
CA ILE A 34 7.43 -11.10 2.79
C ILE A 34 8.88 -10.99 2.30
N PRO A 35 9.15 -10.18 1.27
CA PRO A 35 10.52 -9.94 0.84
C PRO A 35 11.32 -9.28 1.96
N SER A 36 12.55 -9.75 2.20
CA SER A 36 13.38 -9.21 3.29
C SER A 36 13.75 -7.75 3.07
N PHE A 37 13.72 -7.26 1.83
CA PHE A 37 13.94 -5.83 1.56
C PHE A 37 12.85 -4.94 2.16
N LEU A 38 11.62 -5.44 2.37
CA LEU A 38 10.55 -4.66 3.00
C LEU A 38 10.84 -4.35 4.47
N LEU A 39 11.65 -5.18 5.13
CA LEU A 39 12.04 -4.98 6.53
C LEU A 39 13.07 -3.84 6.72
N HIS A 40 13.69 -3.36 5.63
CA HIS A 40 14.57 -2.20 5.68
C HIS A 40 13.75 -0.92 5.53
N LEU A 41 13.18 -0.47 6.65
CA LEU A 41 12.30 0.70 6.67
C LEU A 41 13.04 1.99 6.26
N VAL A 42 12.33 2.86 5.56
CA VAL A 42 12.84 4.14 5.05
C VAL A 42 12.39 5.27 5.99
N PRO A 43 13.31 6.08 6.55
CA PRO A 43 12.95 7.22 7.37
C PRO A 43 12.38 8.36 6.51
N ILE A 44 11.26 8.93 6.94
CA ILE A 44 10.64 10.13 6.38
C ILE A 44 10.72 11.23 7.43
N ASN A 45 11.52 12.25 7.13
CA ASN A 45 11.68 13.42 8.00
C ASN A 45 10.61 14.44 7.67
N VAL A 46 9.84 14.85 8.67
CA VAL A 46 8.74 15.81 8.51
C VAL A 46 8.83 16.94 9.51
N THR A 47 8.27 18.08 9.10
CA THR A 47 8.04 19.22 9.97
C THR A 47 6.57 19.60 9.95
N ALA A 48 6.03 19.98 11.10
CA ALA A 48 4.69 20.52 11.23
C ALA A 48 4.73 21.77 12.11
N VAL A 49 4.06 22.83 11.67
CA VAL A 49 3.90 24.04 12.49
C VAL A 49 2.64 23.87 13.31
N ASP A 50 2.77 23.96 14.63
CA ASP A 50 1.64 24.00 15.55
C ASP A 50 0.81 25.26 15.27
N SER A 51 -0.48 25.08 14.96
CA SER A 51 -1.37 26.19 14.65
C SER A 51 -1.63 27.12 15.84
N THR A 52 -1.55 26.60 17.07
CA THR A 52 -1.83 27.33 18.31
C THR A 52 -0.56 27.96 18.86
N THR A 53 0.53 27.21 18.97
CA THR A 53 1.78 27.68 19.59
C THR A 53 2.77 28.29 18.59
N ARG A 54 2.54 28.13 17.28
CA ARG A 54 3.46 28.51 16.18
C ARG A 54 4.83 27.84 16.24
N LYS A 55 5.02 26.86 17.13
CA LYS A 55 6.26 26.07 17.24
C LYS A 55 6.41 25.14 16.05
N VAL A 56 7.64 24.98 15.58
CA VAL A 56 7.99 23.99 14.55
C VAL A 56 8.30 22.67 15.24
N ASN A 57 7.43 21.68 15.06
CA ASN A 57 7.64 20.31 15.48
C ASN A 57 8.36 19.55 14.37
N ARG A 58 9.34 18.72 14.76
CA ARG A 58 10.09 17.84 13.87
C ARG A 58 9.83 16.40 14.30
N ALA A 59 9.59 15.53 13.33
CA ALA A 59 9.41 14.12 13.59
C ALA A 59 10.01 13.29 12.44
N THR A 60 10.34 12.04 12.76
CA THR A 60 10.73 11.04 11.78
C THR A 60 9.86 9.82 12.00
N TYR A 61 9.24 9.33 10.94
CA TYR A 61 8.57 8.04 10.94
C TYR A 61 9.17 7.14 9.87
N TYR A 62 9.01 5.83 10.04
CA TYR A 62 9.61 4.82 9.19
C TYR A 62 8.52 4.15 8.36
N VAL A 63 8.79 3.94 7.08
CA VAL A 63 7.82 3.34 6.14
C VAL A 63 8.44 2.16 5.41
N LEU A 64 7.61 1.21 4.99
CA LEU A 64 8.05 0.16 4.09
C LEU A 64 8.59 0.79 2.78
N PRO A 65 9.68 0.27 2.20
CA PRO A 65 10.24 0.82 0.97
C PRO A 65 9.36 0.58 -0.27
N ASP A 66 8.38 -0.32 -0.19
CA ASP A 66 7.37 -0.64 -1.20
C ASP A 66 6.06 -1.07 -0.50
N TYR A 67 5.00 -1.27 -1.27
CA TYR A 67 3.71 -1.76 -0.81
C TYR A 67 3.82 -3.21 -0.30
N LEU A 68 2.93 -3.59 0.62
CA LEU A 68 2.85 -4.96 1.14
C LEU A 68 2.85 -6.00 0.00
N SER A 69 3.74 -6.98 0.15
CA SER A 69 4.03 -7.96 -0.88
C SER A 69 4.25 -9.33 -0.24
N VAL A 70 3.90 -10.38 -0.97
CA VAL A 70 4.11 -11.78 -0.56
C VAL A 70 5.22 -12.39 -1.42
N GLY A 71 6.09 -13.20 -0.82
CA GLY A 71 7.14 -13.95 -1.49
C GLY A 71 8.56 -13.56 -1.09
N GLY A 72 9.54 -14.21 -1.71
CA GLY A 72 10.96 -13.96 -1.46
C GLY A 72 11.56 -12.90 -2.39
N ASN A 73 12.77 -12.44 -2.09
CA ASN A 73 13.44 -11.33 -2.81
C ASN A 73 13.52 -11.49 -4.34
N ASN A 74 13.55 -12.74 -4.82
CA ASN A 74 13.67 -13.05 -6.25
C ASN A 74 12.32 -13.29 -6.95
N ASN A 75 11.26 -13.61 -6.19
CA ASN A 75 9.91 -13.84 -6.74
C ASN A 75 8.87 -13.46 -5.68
N TRP A 76 8.37 -12.23 -5.79
CA TRP A 76 7.40 -11.63 -4.91
C TRP A 76 6.38 -10.83 -5.69
N ALA A 77 5.23 -10.57 -5.09
CA ALA A 77 4.17 -9.82 -5.72
C ALA A 77 3.47 -8.88 -4.75
N ARG A 78 3.18 -7.65 -5.22
CA ARG A 78 2.39 -6.67 -4.46
C ARG A 78 0.97 -7.20 -4.32
N VAL A 79 0.42 -7.18 -3.11
CA VAL A 79 -0.92 -7.72 -2.84
C VAL A 79 -1.86 -6.57 -2.48
N PRO A 80 -2.85 -6.24 -3.33
CA PRO A 80 -3.93 -5.34 -2.95
C PRO A 80 -4.75 -5.93 -1.81
N LEU A 81 -4.94 -5.18 -0.74
CA LEU A 81 -5.68 -5.58 0.45
C LEU A 81 -6.90 -4.68 0.63
N THR A 82 -7.97 -5.23 1.20
CA THR A 82 -9.01 -4.34 1.76
C THR A 82 -8.48 -3.61 2.99
N PRO A 83 -9.10 -2.49 3.39
CA PRO A 83 -8.72 -1.75 4.60
C PRO A 83 -8.79 -2.59 5.87
N MET A 84 -9.73 -3.53 5.94
CA MET A 84 -9.87 -4.41 7.10
C MET A 84 -8.65 -5.32 7.25
N ALA A 85 -8.21 -5.95 6.16
CA ALA A 85 -7.01 -6.78 6.15
C ALA A 85 -5.75 -5.96 6.39
N ALA A 86 -5.65 -4.78 5.76
CA ALA A 86 -4.52 -3.87 5.96
C ALA A 86 -4.40 -3.39 7.40
N GLN A 87 -5.53 -3.02 8.04
CA GLN A 87 -5.57 -2.61 9.44
C GLN A 87 -5.19 -3.77 10.37
N GLN A 88 -5.74 -4.97 10.14
CA GLN A 88 -5.38 -6.15 10.91
C GLN A 88 -3.87 -6.43 10.87
N ILE A 89 -3.26 -6.34 9.68
CA ILE A 89 -1.81 -6.52 9.54
C ILE A 89 -1.05 -5.40 10.26
N ALA A 90 -1.48 -4.15 10.12
CA ALA A 90 -0.85 -3.02 10.79
C ALA A 90 -0.88 -3.19 12.31
N ASP A 91 -2.05 -3.48 12.89
CA ASP A 91 -2.23 -3.72 14.32
C ASP A 91 -1.38 -4.89 14.83
N SER A 92 -1.29 -5.97 14.05
CA SER A 92 -0.50 -7.17 14.41
C SER A 92 1.02 -6.93 14.38
N LEU A 93 1.46 -5.87 13.72
CA LEU A 93 2.88 -5.52 13.55
C LEU A 93 3.25 -4.22 14.30
N ASP A 94 2.40 -3.78 15.23
CA ASP A 94 2.54 -2.50 15.96
C ASP A 94 2.76 -1.29 15.04
N CYS A 95 2.12 -1.35 13.87
CA CYS A 95 2.14 -0.33 12.83
C CYS A 95 0.76 0.34 12.72
N PHE A 96 0.68 1.38 11.91
CA PHE A 96 -0.58 2.05 11.59
C PHE A 96 -0.65 2.40 10.11
N LEU A 97 -1.87 2.49 9.57
CA LEU A 97 -2.09 2.93 8.20
C LEU A 97 -1.79 4.44 8.08
N PRO A 98 -1.22 4.91 6.96
CA PRO A 98 -0.77 6.29 6.84
C PRO A 98 -1.96 7.27 6.82
N THR A 99 -1.72 8.52 7.23
CA THR A 99 -2.65 9.62 6.95
C THR A 99 -2.46 10.15 5.53
N ARG A 100 -3.41 10.95 5.02
CA ARG A 100 -3.23 11.68 3.76
C ARG A 100 -1.93 12.50 3.71
N LYS A 101 -1.59 13.19 4.81
CA LYS A 101 -0.35 13.96 4.89
C LYS A 101 0.87 13.05 4.74
N MET A 102 0.89 11.91 5.44
CA MET A 102 2.00 10.96 5.35
C MET A 102 2.13 10.38 3.95
N VAL A 103 1.03 10.03 3.28
CA VAL A 103 1.09 9.55 1.89
C VAL A 103 1.74 10.60 0.98
N ASN A 104 1.42 11.89 1.14
CA ASN A 104 2.07 12.96 0.38
C ASN A 104 3.56 13.09 0.70
N ASP A 105 3.92 13.10 1.98
CA ASP A 105 5.32 13.19 2.41
C ASP A 105 6.14 12.00 1.88
N ILE A 106 5.59 10.77 1.93
CA ILE A 106 6.16 9.55 1.35
C ILE A 106 6.32 9.71 -0.16
N TYR A 107 5.30 10.19 -0.86
CA TYR A 107 5.38 10.44 -2.30
C TYR A 107 6.49 11.44 -2.61
N HIS A 108 6.55 12.59 -1.93
CA HIS A 108 7.60 13.57 -2.16
C HIS A 108 9.00 12.99 -1.94
N ALA A 109 9.20 12.22 -0.87
CA ALA A 109 10.46 11.56 -0.54
C ALA A 109 10.81 10.37 -1.46
N ALA A 110 9.84 9.79 -2.16
CA ALA A 110 10.05 8.60 -2.98
C ALA A 110 11.02 8.87 -4.15
N LYS A 111 12.03 8.00 -4.27
CA LYS A 111 12.99 7.98 -5.37
C LYS A 111 12.37 7.42 -6.65
N VAL A 112 11.46 6.46 -6.50
CA VAL A 112 10.78 5.81 -7.63
C VAL A 112 9.32 6.24 -7.65
N LYS A 113 8.95 6.98 -8.69
CA LYS A 113 7.57 7.39 -9.00
C LYS A 113 7.23 6.84 -10.36
N LEU A 114 6.18 6.05 -10.46
CA LEU A 114 5.75 5.42 -11.71
C LEU A 114 4.44 6.04 -12.17
N VAL A 115 4.15 5.96 -13.46
CA VAL A 115 2.88 6.46 -13.99
C VAL A 115 1.78 5.48 -13.58
N PRO A 116 0.74 5.94 -12.86
CA PRO A 116 -0.44 5.13 -12.56
C PRO A 116 -1.02 4.46 -13.80
N VAL A 117 -1.35 3.17 -13.70
CA VAL A 117 -2.11 2.45 -14.74
C VAL A 117 -3.40 1.92 -14.11
N PRO A 118 -4.51 2.68 -14.18
CA PRO A 118 -5.80 2.22 -13.68
C PRO A 118 -6.28 0.98 -14.45
N MET A 119 -6.71 -0.05 -13.73
CA MET A 119 -7.32 -1.24 -14.30
C MET A 119 -8.84 -1.13 -14.25
N TYR A 120 -9.49 -1.10 -15.42
CA TYR A 120 -10.95 -0.90 -15.52
C TYR A 120 -11.73 -2.22 -15.60
N SER A 121 -11.15 -3.25 -16.20
CA SER A 121 -11.82 -4.53 -16.43
C SER A 121 -11.47 -5.54 -15.33
N HIS A 122 -12.49 -6.22 -14.79
CA HIS A 122 -12.37 -7.27 -13.77
C HIS A 122 -11.43 -6.88 -12.59
N ARG A 123 -11.51 -5.62 -12.16
CA ARG A 123 -10.55 -4.99 -11.22
C ARG A 123 -10.36 -5.73 -9.89
N ASP A 124 -11.38 -6.48 -9.47
CA ASP A 124 -11.38 -7.22 -8.20
C ASP A 124 -10.92 -8.68 -8.36
N SER A 125 -10.57 -9.10 -9.59
CA SER A 125 -10.08 -10.44 -9.89
C SER A 125 -8.59 -10.61 -9.57
N THR A 126 -8.23 -11.82 -9.12
CA THR A 126 -6.84 -12.19 -8.85
C THR A 126 -5.95 -12.03 -10.09
N ILE A 127 -6.48 -12.34 -11.28
CA ILE A 127 -5.78 -12.20 -12.56
C ILE A 127 -5.42 -10.73 -12.83
N THR A 128 -6.39 -9.81 -12.71
CA THR A 128 -6.14 -8.38 -12.93
C THR A 128 -5.14 -7.82 -11.91
N MET A 129 -5.19 -8.27 -10.65
CA MET A 129 -4.24 -7.86 -9.61
C MET A 129 -2.81 -8.31 -9.92
N TRP A 130 -2.63 -9.56 -10.40
CA TRP A 130 -1.35 -10.07 -10.88
C TRP A 130 -0.83 -9.29 -12.08
N GLN A 131 -1.67 -9.08 -13.10
CA GLN A 131 -1.32 -8.27 -14.27
C GLN A 131 -0.88 -6.86 -13.88
N HIS A 132 -1.56 -6.23 -12.92
CA HIS A 132 -1.19 -4.91 -12.44
C HIS A 132 0.17 -4.93 -11.70
N HIS A 133 0.49 -5.98 -10.95
CA HIS A 133 1.84 -6.16 -10.40
C HIS A 133 2.90 -6.23 -11.52
N LEU A 134 2.66 -7.00 -12.59
CA LEU A 134 3.58 -7.13 -13.72
C LEU A 134 3.76 -5.80 -14.48
N ILE A 135 2.69 -5.04 -14.70
CA ILE A 135 2.75 -3.70 -15.31
C ILE A 135 3.65 -2.77 -14.49
N ILE A 136 3.49 -2.78 -13.16
CA ILE A 136 4.31 -1.99 -12.25
C ILE A 136 5.78 -2.42 -12.33
N GLU A 137 6.07 -3.73 -12.34
CA GLU A 137 7.46 -4.22 -12.46
C GLU A 137 8.08 -3.86 -13.81
N GLY A 138 7.32 -3.93 -14.90
CA GLY A 138 7.74 -3.50 -16.23
C GLY A 138 8.09 -2.01 -16.29
N GLN A 139 7.36 -1.16 -15.56
CA GLN A 139 7.70 0.25 -15.40
C GLN A 139 8.87 0.47 -14.42
N ARG A 140 8.93 -0.30 -13.33
CA ARG A 140 9.96 -0.17 -12.29
C ARG A 140 11.35 -0.43 -12.87
N LYS A 141 11.49 -1.39 -13.78
CA LYS A 141 12.76 -1.76 -14.45
C LYS A 141 13.91 -1.93 -13.45
N GLN A 142 13.65 -2.67 -12.37
CA GLN A 142 14.60 -2.92 -11.27
C GLN A 142 15.12 -1.68 -10.52
N ARG A 143 14.56 -0.48 -10.75
CA ARG A 143 14.87 0.70 -9.94
C ARG A 143 14.60 0.42 -8.46
N LYS A 144 15.55 0.83 -7.61
CA LYS A 144 15.55 0.61 -6.16
C LYS A 144 15.35 1.93 -5.41
N GLY A 145 14.88 1.81 -4.17
CA GLY A 145 14.56 2.93 -3.29
C GLY A 145 13.05 3.02 -3.05
N LEU A 146 12.66 3.91 -2.14
CA LEU A 146 11.26 4.14 -1.79
C LEU A 146 10.42 4.40 -3.05
N ILE A 147 9.38 3.60 -3.22
CA ILE A 147 8.44 3.69 -4.34
C ILE A 147 7.06 4.15 -3.85
N ALA A 148 6.44 5.07 -4.59
CA ALA A 148 5.14 5.63 -4.24
C ALA A 148 4.33 6.02 -5.48
N GLY A 149 3.02 6.22 -5.29
CA GLY A 149 2.09 6.69 -6.34
C GLY A 149 1.70 5.63 -7.37
N ILE A 150 2.00 4.35 -7.10
CA ILE A 150 1.79 3.24 -8.05
C ILE A 150 0.47 2.51 -7.84
N LYS A 151 -0.26 2.82 -6.77
CA LYS A 151 -1.62 2.38 -6.46
C LYS A 151 -2.35 3.50 -5.71
N LYS A 152 -3.66 3.34 -5.50
CA LYS A 152 -4.39 4.14 -4.51
C LYS A 152 -3.98 3.67 -3.11
N ASP A 153 -3.94 4.59 -2.15
CA ASP A 153 -3.53 4.30 -0.78
C ASP A 153 -4.73 4.27 0.17
N VAL A 154 -4.80 3.27 1.04
CA VAL A 154 -5.76 3.26 2.16
C VAL A 154 -5.19 4.14 3.26
N VAL A 155 -5.99 5.08 3.76
CA VAL A 155 -5.55 6.04 4.77
C VAL A 155 -6.45 6.06 5.99
N ILE A 156 -5.89 6.40 7.15
CA ILE A 156 -6.69 6.80 8.31
C ILE A 156 -7.16 8.26 8.15
N SER A 157 -8.39 8.53 8.62
CA SER A 157 -8.99 9.86 8.55
C SER A 157 -10.06 10.04 9.63
N ASP A 158 -10.08 11.22 10.26
CA ASP A 158 -11.14 11.63 11.18
C ASP A 158 -12.55 11.54 10.57
N LEU A 159 -12.66 11.62 9.24
CA LEU A 159 -13.94 11.44 8.53
C LEU A 159 -14.54 10.05 8.78
N LEU A 160 -13.70 9.03 8.96
CA LEU A 160 -14.14 7.68 9.29
C LEU A 160 -14.62 7.61 10.74
N ALA A 161 -13.88 8.21 11.68
CA ALA A 161 -14.25 8.24 13.09
C ALA A 161 -15.57 8.98 13.36
N ARG A 162 -15.89 9.98 12.54
CA ARG A 162 -17.14 10.77 12.64
C ARG A 162 -18.30 10.19 11.86
N SER A 163 -18.10 9.10 11.11
CA SER A 163 -19.16 8.51 10.29
C SER A 163 -20.08 7.62 11.14
N SER A 164 -21.39 7.80 11.02
CA SER A 164 -22.38 6.87 11.60
C SER A 164 -22.49 5.56 10.81
N LYS A 165 -21.85 5.45 9.64
CA LYS A 165 -21.83 4.25 8.81
C LYS A 165 -20.61 3.41 9.14
N THR A 166 -20.84 2.16 9.52
CA THR A 166 -19.77 1.16 9.71
C THR A 166 -19.21 0.70 8.36
N ASN A 167 -18.01 0.11 8.37
CA ASN A 167 -17.33 -0.45 7.18
C ASN A 167 -17.03 0.57 6.06
N ARG A 168 -16.69 1.81 6.43
CA ARG A 168 -16.21 2.84 5.50
C ARG A 168 -14.71 2.74 5.27
N VAL A 169 -14.28 3.17 4.09
CA VAL A 169 -12.86 3.30 3.72
C VAL A 169 -12.56 4.73 3.33
N ALA A 170 -11.42 5.25 3.77
CA ALA A 170 -10.80 6.42 3.17
C ALA A 170 -9.70 5.94 2.22
N ILE A 171 -9.94 6.13 0.93
CA ILE A 171 -8.96 5.85 -0.12
C ILE A 171 -8.43 7.18 -0.60
N TYR A 172 -7.13 7.38 -0.46
CA TYR A 172 -6.44 8.47 -1.12
C TYR A 172 -6.09 8.06 -2.56
N GLY A 173 -6.43 8.93 -3.50
CA GLY A 173 -6.29 8.66 -4.93
C GLY A 173 -4.84 8.49 -5.38
N TRP A 174 -4.67 8.45 -6.69
CA TRP A 174 -3.35 8.40 -7.31
C TRP A 174 -2.62 9.73 -7.15
N HIS A 175 -1.29 9.73 -7.20
CA HIS A 175 -0.53 10.94 -7.48
C HIS A 175 -0.28 11.02 -8.99
N LEU A 176 -0.55 12.18 -9.58
CA LEU A 176 0.03 12.50 -10.87
C LEU A 176 1.53 12.74 -10.71
N LEU A 177 2.31 12.62 -11.79
CA LEU A 177 3.77 12.82 -11.73
C LEU A 177 4.17 14.21 -11.23
N ASN A 178 3.29 15.21 -11.33
CA ASN A 178 3.46 16.55 -10.78
C ASN A 178 3.22 16.64 -9.25
N GLY A 179 2.84 15.53 -8.59
CA GLY A 179 2.58 15.46 -7.15
C GLY A 179 1.16 15.78 -6.73
N GLU A 180 0.30 16.23 -7.64
CA GLU A 180 -1.10 16.49 -7.33
C GLU A 180 -1.90 15.19 -7.22
N PRO A 181 -2.74 15.04 -6.18
CA PRO A 181 -3.61 13.88 -6.04
C PRO A 181 -4.73 13.91 -7.08
N TYR A 182 -4.94 12.79 -7.75
CA TYR A 182 -6.03 12.53 -8.67
C TYR A 182 -6.86 11.33 -8.23
N SER A 183 -8.13 11.56 -7.93
CA SER A 183 -9.14 10.50 -7.84
C SER A 183 -10.23 10.77 -8.86
N GLN A 184 -10.46 9.85 -9.81
CA GLN A 184 -11.79 9.74 -10.39
C GLN A 184 -12.74 9.43 -9.24
N LYS A 185 -13.66 10.36 -8.95
CA LYS A 185 -14.71 10.17 -7.95
C LYS A 185 -15.49 8.92 -8.36
N THR A 186 -15.29 7.82 -7.66
CA THR A 186 -16.25 6.72 -7.64
C THR A 186 -16.58 6.51 -6.17
N LEU A 187 -17.67 7.15 -5.75
CA LEU A 187 -18.32 6.81 -4.49
C LEU A 187 -18.78 5.35 -4.62
N ASN A 188 -18.21 4.47 -3.81
CA ASN A 188 -18.84 3.22 -3.42
C ASN A 188 -19.36 3.40 -1.98
#